data_AF-A0A5N4EDN9-F1
#
_entry.id   AF-A0A5N4EDN9-F1
#
_cell.length_a   1.000
_cell.length_b   1.000
_cell.length_c   1.000
_cell.angle_alpha   90.00
_cell.angle_beta   90.00
_cell.angle_gamma   90.00
#
_symmetry.space_group_name_H-M   'P 1'
#
loop_
_entity.id
_entity.type
_entity.pdbx_description
1 polymer ?
#
loop_
_entity_poly.entity_id
_entity_poly.type
_entity_poly.pdbx_seq_one_letter_code
_entity_poly.pdbx_strand_id
1 'polypeptide(L)'
;MEEDDGSTERPGLQALKKTGLTEDADVQAMLRGSRLCKTRSRMWHKEPLYLLQEDGLSVWFQRRIPRAPSQHIFEQHIEAVREGHQPEGLRRFGAAFEPARCLTPAF
;
A
#
# COMPACT_ATOMS: atom_id res chain seq x y z
N MET A 1 -9.00 -41.35 4.70
CA MET A 1 -8.94 -40.22 5.65
C MET A 1 -8.01 -39.23 4.98
N GLU A 2 -8.55 -38.21 4.36
CA GLU A 2 -7.82 -37.00 3.96
C GLU A 2 -8.87 -35.93 3.65
N GLU A 3 -9.29 -35.32 4.76
CA GLU A 3 -9.74 -33.95 4.98
C GLU A 3 -10.28 -33.17 3.77
N ASP A 4 -11.60 -33.02 3.77
CA ASP A 4 -12.35 -31.92 3.16
C ASP A 4 -11.90 -30.60 3.84
N ASP A 5 -10.86 -29.95 3.31
CA ASP A 5 -10.58 -28.55 3.68
C ASP A 5 -11.42 -27.65 2.77
N GLY A 6 -12.65 -27.41 3.21
CA GLY A 6 -13.51 -26.33 2.73
C GLY A 6 -12.88 -24.97 3.01
N SER A 7 -11.76 -24.68 2.35
CA SER A 7 -11.12 -23.39 2.38
C SER A 7 -12.06 -22.40 1.72
N THR A 8 -12.73 -21.62 2.56
CA THR A 8 -13.47 -20.42 2.16
C THR A 8 -12.44 -19.39 1.70
N GLU A 9 -11.79 -19.67 0.57
CA GLU A 9 -10.76 -18.82 0.01
C GLU A 9 -11.41 -17.50 -0.35
N ARG A 10 -11.02 -16.47 0.39
CA ARG A 10 -11.54 -15.12 0.24
C ARG A 10 -11.36 -14.70 -1.22
N PRO A 11 -12.40 -14.16 -1.88
CA PRO A 11 -12.45 -14.02 -3.34
C PRO A 11 -11.22 -13.37 -3.99
N GLY A 12 -10.57 -12.41 -3.33
CA GLY A 12 -9.42 -11.74 -3.94
C GLY A 12 -8.06 -12.41 -3.74
N LEU A 13 -7.90 -13.35 -2.80
CA LEU A 13 -6.72 -14.24 -2.81
C LEU A 13 -6.77 -15.14 -4.05
N GLN A 14 -7.95 -15.60 -4.45
CA GLN A 14 -8.11 -16.31 -5.71
C GLN A 14 -7.82 -15.42 -6.92
N ALA A 15 -8.15 -14.12 -6.88
CA ALA A 15 -7.82 -13.19 -7.96
C ALA A 15 -6.30 -13.04 -8.12
N LEU A 16 -5.57 -12.81 -7.02
CA LEU A 16 -4.11 -12.74 -7.00
C LEU A 16 -3.46 -14.06 -7.45
N LYS A 17 -4.04 -15.21 -7.08
CA LYS A 17 -3.59 -16.53 -7.54
C LYS A 17 -3.77 -16.70 -9.05
N LYS A 18 -4.95 -16.33 -9.58
CA LYS A 18 -5.27 -16.43 -11.02
C LYS A 18 -4.37 -15.54 -11.88
N THR A 19 -3.89 -14.42 -11.35
CA THR A 19 -2.97 -13.51 -12.06
C THR A 19 -1.49 -13.89 -11.85
N GLY A 20 -1.19 -14.91 -11.05
CA GLY A 20 0.18 -15.31 -10.74
C GLY A 20 0.93 -14.36 -9.80
N LEU A 21 0.23 -13.39 -9.19
CA LEU A 21 0.82 -12.35 -8.36
C LEU A 21 1.06 -12.78 -6.90
N THR A 22 0.60 -13.96 -6.49
CA THR A 22 0.78 -14.47 -5.12
C THR A 22 2.24 -14.72 -4.73
N GLU A 23 3.10 -15.00 -5.71
CA GLU A 23 4.53 -15.25 -5.48
C GLU A 23 5.39 -14.01 -5.75
N ASP A 24 4.77 -12.91 -6.18
CA ASP A 24 5.46 -11.65 -6.42
C ASP A 24 5.96 -11.05 -5.09
N ALA A 25 7.25 -10.76 -5.03
CA ALA A 25 7.91 -10.30 -3.81
C ALA A 25 7.36 -8.94 -3.33
N ASP A 26 7.00 -8.06 -4.27
CA ASP A 26 6.47 -6.74 -3.98
C ASP A 26 5.04 -6.85 -3.45
N VAL A 27 4.21 -7.69 -4.06
CA VAL A 27 2.86 -8.00 -3.57
C VAL A 27 2.90 -8.60 -2.17
N GLN A 28 3.80 -9.56 -1.90
CA GLN A 28 3.97 -10.12 -0.56
C GLN A 28 4.49 -9.08 0.44
N ALA A 29 5.33 -8.14 0.03
CA ALA A 29 5.76 -7.03 0.89
C ALA A 29 4.60 -6.07 1.20
N MET A 30 3.74 -5.78 0.21
CA MET A 30 2.55 -4.96 0.39
C MET A 30 1.50 -5.64 1.28
N LEU A 31 1.31 -6.96 1.15
CA LEU A 31 0.42 -7.77 2.00
C LEU A 31 0.93 -7.93 3.44
N ARG A 32 2.25 -7.89 3.68
CA ARG A 32 2.84 -7.83 5.04
C ARG A 32 2.74 -6.44 5.66
N GLY A 33 2.73 -5.43 4.80
CA GLY A 33 2.57 -4.04 5.15
C GLY A 33 3.90 -3.31 5.27
N SER A 34 3.92 -2.08 4.79
CA SER A 34 5.11 -1.24 4.71
C SER A 34 4.84 0.14 5.30
N ARG A 35 5.82 0.67 6.04
CA ARG A 35 5.77 2.04 6.54
C ARG A 35 6.31 2.97 5.47
N LEU A 36 5.48 3.91 5.03
CA LEU A 36 5.86 4.88 4.00
C LEU A 36 5.77 6.29 4.56
N CYS A 37 6.74 7.14 4.21
CA CYS A 37 6.70 8.54 4.60
C CYS A 37 5.76 9.32 3.68
N LYS A 38 4.60 9.69 4.20
CA LYS A 38 3.67 10.59 3.54
C LYS A 38 4.10 12.03 3.81
N THR A 39 4.59 12.69 2.76
CA THR A 39 4.98 14.09 2.80
C THR A 39 3.90 14.95 2.14
N ARG A 40 3.42 15.98 2.84
CA ARG A 40 2.43 16.95 2.31
C ARG A 40 2.90 18.39 2.37
N SER A 41 3.88 18.68 3.23
CA SER A 41 4.54 19.98 3.34
C SER A 41 5.88 19.78 4.04
N ARG A 42 6.70 20.85 4.13
CA ARG A 42 8.02 20.82 4.80
C ARG A 42 7.99 20.44 6.28
N MET A 43 6.85 20.60 6.94
CA MET A 43 6.69 20.30 8.38
C MET A 43 5.70 19.15 8.62
N TRP A 44 5.08 18.62 7.56
CA TRP A 44 4.13 17.52 7.65
C TRP A 44 4.72 16.28 7.01
N HIS A 45 5.30 15.45 7.87
CA HIS A 45 5.75 14.11 7.56
C HIS A 45 5.04 13.16 8.52
N LYS A 46 4.35 12.16 7.95
CA LYS A 46 3.73 11.08 8.72
C LYS A 46 4.16 9.76 8.12
N GLU A 47 4.40 8.77 8.97
CA GLU A 47 4.80 7.43 8.54
C GLU A 47 3.70 6.42 8.90
N PRO A 48 2.52 6.47 8.23
CA PRO A 48 1.53 5.44 8.41
C PRO A 48 2.03 4.09 7.87
N LEU A 49 1.49 3.02 8.43
CA LEU A 49 1.62 1.67 7.87
C LEU A 49 0.59 1.53 6.76
N TYR A 50 1.01 1.06 5.59
CA TYR A 50 0.16 0.71 4.46
C TYR A 50 0.16 -0.80 4.28
N LEU A 51 -1.01 -1.39 4.06
CA LEU A 51 -1.20 -2.83 3.91
C LEU A 51 -2.15 -3.08 2.73
N LEU A 52 -1.70 -3.82 1.72
CA LEU A 52 -2.60 -4.36 0.72
C LEU A 52 -3.49 -5.39 1.39
N GLN A 53 -4.79 -5.32 1.13
CA GLN A 53 -5.73 -6.33 1.61
C GLN A 53 -5.59 -7.60 0.77
N GLU A 54 -5.99 -8.71 1.36
CA GLU A 54 -6.03 -10.02 0.70
C GLU A 54 -6.92 -10.02 -0.56
N ASP A 55 -7.77 -9.00 -0.75
CA ASP A 55 -8.57 -8.85 -1.94
C ASP A 55 -7.74 -8.46 -3.19
N GLY A 56 -6.52 -7.98 -3.02
CA GLY A 56 -5.65 -7.48 -4.08
C GLY A 56 -6.09 -6.16 -4.71
N LEU A 57 -7.11 -5.50 -4.14
CA LEU A 57 -7.75 -4.30 -4.70
C LEU A 57 -7.74 -3.13 -3.72
N SER A 58 -7.74 -3.41 -2.43
CA SER A 58 -7.92 -2.40 -1.38
C SER A 58 -6.63 -2.20 -0.59
N VAL A 59 -6.30 -0.95 -0.27
CA VAL A 59 -5.16 -0.63 0.59
C VAL A 59 -5.67 -0.04 1.89
N TRP A 60 -5.32 -0.72 2.98
CA TRP A 60 -5.53 -0.23 4.34
C TRP A 60 -4.36 0.63 4.78
N PHE A 61 -4.62 1.69 5.54
CA PHE A 61 -3.56 2.37 6.26
C PHE A 61 -3.90 2.64 7.73
N GLN A 62 -2.87 2.54 8.56
CA GLN A 62 -2.94 2.84 9.98
C GLN A 62 -2.00 3.99 10.33
N ARG A 63 -2.55 5.06 10.92
CA ARG A 63 -1.74 6.13 11.47
C ARG A 63 -1.18 5.72 12.82
N ARG A 64 0.09 6.05 13.06
CA ARG A 64 0.71 5.93 14.39
C ARG A 64 0.34 7.14 15.23
N ILE A 65 -0.73 7.02 16.01
CA ILE A 65 -1.11 8.01 17.03
C ILE A 65 -0.81 7.38 18.40
N PRO A 66 -0.07 8.07 19.30
CA PRO A 66 0.40 7.48 20.57
C PRO A 66 -0.68 6.92 21.49
N ARG A 67 -1.94 7.35 21.33
CA ARG A 67 -3.05 7.02 22.25
C ARG A 67 -4.28 6.41 21.58
N ALA A 68 -4.33 6.32 20.26
CA ALA A 68 -5.49 5.79 19.53
C ALA A 68 -5.10 5.49 18.08
N PRO A 69 -4.64 4.27 17.74
CA PRO A 69 -4.36 3.93 16.35
C PRO A 69 -5.62 4.14 15.50
N SER A 70 -5.56 5.07 14.55
CA SER A 70 -6.68 5.29 13.61
C SER A 70 -6.46 4.43 12.38
N GLN A 71 -7.43 3.57 12.11
CA GLN A 71 -7.43 2.64 11.00
C GLN A 71 -8.39 3.14 9.92
N HIS A 72 -7.95 3.15 8.66
CA HIS A 72 -8.81 3.52 7.55
C HIS A 72 -8.54 2.59 6.37
N ILE A 73 -9.60 2.08 5.76
CA ILE A 73 -9.57 1.34 4.50
C ILE A 73 -9.91 2.34 3.40
N PHE A 74 -9.17 2.33 2.30
CA PHE A 74 -9.58 3.02 1.09
C PHE A 74 -9.49 2.09 -0.10
N GLU A 75 -10.62 1.98 -0.79
CA GLU A 75 -10.74 1.32 -2.09
C GLU A 75 -10.70 2.44 -3.11
N GLN A 76 -9.52 2.72 -3.66
CA GLN A 76 -9.35 3.80 -4.63
C GLN A 76 -8.86 3.19 -5.92
N HIS A 77 -9.55 3.49 -7.02
CA HIS A 77 -9.05 3.17 -8.35
C HIS A 77 -7.80 4.02 -8.60
N ILE A 78 -6.64 3.37 -8.63
CA ILE A 78 -5.38 4.01 -8.97
C ILE A 78 -5.22 3.91 -10.48
N GLU A 79 -5.33 5.03 -11.18
CA GLU A 79 -5.17 5.08 -12.63
C GLU A 79 -3.71 4.89 -13.04
N ALA A 80 -2.78 5.43 -12.24
CA ALA A 80 -1.35 5.34 -12.49
C ALA A 80 -0.52 5.53 -11.22
N VAL A 81 0.72 5.05 -11.23
CA VAL A 81 1.72 5.38 -10.21
C VAL A 81 2.81 6.22 -10.86
N ARG A 82 3.04 7.42 -10.34
CA ARG A 82 4.10 8.33 -10.81
C ARG A 82 5.31 8.18 -9.90
N GLU A 83 6.43 7.78 -10.48
CA GLU A 83 7.68 7.59 -9.75
C GLU A 83 8.51 8.88 -9.66
N GLY A 84 9.42 8.92 -8.69
CA GLY A 84 10.34 10.02 -8.49
C GLY A 84 9.67 11.33 -8.11
N HIS A 85 10.39 12.41 -8.40
CA HIS A 85 9.90 13.77 -8.21
C HIS A 85 9.19 14.28 -9.47
N GLN A 86 8.46 13.42 -10.19
CA GLN A 86 7.61 13.89 -11.29
C GLN A 86 6.49 14.82 -10.78
N PRO A 87 5.76 14.48 -9.70
CA PRO A 87 4.67 15.32 -9.20
C PRO A 87 5.19 16.56 -8.46
N GLU A 88 4.45 17.66 -8.57
CA GLU A 88 4.84 18.94 -7.96
C GLU A 88 5.02 18.86 -6.44
N GLY A 89 4.18 18.09 -5.75
CA GLY A 89 4.30 17.89 -4.30
C GLY A 89 5.67 17.32 -3.89
N LEU A 90 6.13 16.28 -4.59
CA LEU A 90 7.44 15.67 -4.32
C LEU A 90 8.59 16.54 -4.83
N ARG A 91 8.42 17.33 -5.90
CA ARG A 91 9.42 18.35 -6.27
C ARG A 91 9.62 19.39 -5.18
N ARG A 92 8.54 19.81 -4.53
CA ARG A 92 8.58 20.88 -3.51
C ARG A 92 9.00 20.38 -2.12
N PHE A 93 8.63 19.15 -1.77
CA PHE A 93 8.77 18.64 -0.40
C PHE A 93 9.54 17.31 -0.30
N GLY A 94 9.82 16.63 -1.40
CA GLY A 94 10.49 15.34 -1.46
C GLY A 94 12.02 15.42 -1.49
N ALA A 95 12.64 16.61 -1.45
CA ALA A 95 14.08 16.79 -1.60
C ALA A 95 14.95 16.02 -0.59
N ALA A 96 14.40 15.60 0.55
CA ALA A 96 15.09 14.77 1.54
C ALA A 96 15.13 13.27 1.17
N PHE A 97 14.44 12.85 0.12
CA PHE A 97 14.32 11.46 -0.31
C PHE A 97 14.90 11.29 -1.71
N GLU A 98 15.59 10.17 -1.93
CA GLU A 98 16.07 9.78 -3.26
C GLU A 98 14.88 9.57 -4.21
N PRO A 99 14.90 10.09 -5.45
CA PRO A 99 13.80 9.93 -6.40
C PRO A 99 13.41 8.46 -6.62
N ALA A 100 14.37 7.54 -6.63
CA ALA A 100 14.09 6.10 -6.79
C ALA A 100 13.25 5.50 -5.64
N ARG A 101 13.07 6.21 -4.53
CA ARG A 101 12.26 5.79 -3.36
C ARG A 101 10.95 6.58 -3.23
N CYS A 102 10.65 7.41 -4.21
CA CYS A 102 9.52 8.31 -4.21
C CYS A 102 8.48 7.84 -5.22
N LEU A 103 7.22 7.78 -4.80
CA LEU A 103 6.10 7.49 -5.67
C LEU A 103 4.87 8.30 -5.27
N THR A 104 3.96 8.53 -6.21
CA THR A 104 2.65 9.13 -5.97
C THR A 104 1.61 8.37 -6.77
N PRO A 105 0.63 7.72 -6.11
CA PRO A 105 -0.54 7.20 -6.80
C PRO A 105 -1.36 8.36 -7.37
N ALA A 106 -1.76 8.25 -8.63
CA ALA A 106 -2.70 9.12 -9.31
C ALA A 106 -4.08 8.43 -9.31
N PHE A 107 -5.11 9.24 -9.12
CA PHE A 107 -6.51 8.86 -9.06
C PHE A 107 -7.29 9.77 -9.99
#